data_AF-A0A1Y5HKE1-F1
#
_entry.id   AF-A0A1Y5HKE1-F1
#
_cell.length_a   1.000
_cell.length_b   1.000
_cell.length_c   1.000
_cell.angle_alpha   90.00
_cell.angle_beta   90.00
_cell.angle_gamma   90.00
#
_symmetry.space_group_name_H-M   'P 1'
#
loop_
_entity.id
_entity.type
_entity.pdbx_description
1 polymer ?
#
loop_
_entity_poly.entity_id
_entity_poly.type
_entity_poly.pdbx_seq_one_letter_code
_entity_poly.pdbx_strand_id
1 'polypeptide(L)'
;DNITGINLEDPEAKFKAINPAMFMIRIDVQDDKGRYKPLAAFSSFSIHATALSVPVDVYNADLFAYAQKDLEWAIQRKYDTPWAVVHGLTNGTQGDMAPALEDNGDNTFAHFEVNWKAAKKLGQGIGKEAIELFESLESELSDQVEIKTAARELNISQNNTIDDIELCEEPAVGAPVAAGAYERRTPYLAFIPFLKGGNVMSRSWVYNDGCQGNKAHLGFKYIQPLFEPIESFPNTVLFQLVQVNDTVVIPLPFEVTTEAGRRISERVKTEFLNANNKIKHTWVAGNANGYFGYTTTPEEYERQNYEGGHTLYGVYTTPYLSAQLGQLAQDFNGKADVLELFPQWQYDVAVNEFFPEKIIATGKRNVLEQPHVYAAEVANEEDYIEFEWLDVGASEISLHMPLAKVETLINGQWVEMQNAGEPINDDGYDLEIRLTDEEDQGMAEYQVRWYNPVEGGQYRFVISARGQQAELVSKTFTFSSAASENVPEAEIGEISVSFVE
;
A
#
# COMPACT_ATOMS: atom_id res chain seq x y z
N ASP A 1 0.46 -27.54 -4.83
CA ASP A 1 -0.86 -28.20 -4.76
C ASP A 1 -1.77 -27.43 -3.81
N ASN A 2 -2.63 -26.52 -4.29
CA ASN A 2 -3.45 -25.71 -3.37
C ASN A 2 -4.92 -25.54 -3.78
N ILE A 3 -5.43 -26.25 -4.78
CA ILE A 3 -6.85 -26.17 -5.17
C ILE A 3 -7.56 -27.53 -5.29
N THR A 4 -6.83 -28.64 -5.13
CA THR A 4 -7.43 -29.98 -5.15
C THR A 4 -8.35 -30.14 -3.93
N GLY A 5 -9.66 -30.21 -4.17
CA GLY A 5 -10.67 -30.34 -3.11
C GLY A 5 -11.30 -29.03 -2.65
N ILE A 6 -11.01 -27.89 -3.29
CA ILE A 6 -11.77 -26.66 -3.07
C ILE A 6 -13.13 -26.77 -3.77
N ASN A 7 -14.20 -26.65 -3.01
CA ASN A 7 -15.55 -26.49 -3.53
C ASN A 7 -15.77 -25.02 -3.88
N LEU A 8 -16.00 -24.69 -5.15
CA LEU A 8 -16.21 -23.30 -5.58
C LEU A 8 -17.54 -22.70 -5.08
N GLU A 9 -18.47 -23.54 -4.63
CA GLU A 9 -19.72 -23.10 -3.99
C GLU A 9 -19.56 -22.85 -2.48
N ASP A 10 -18.39 -23.16 -1.89
CA ASP A 10 -18.07 -22.85 -0.49
C ASP A 10 -17.63 -21.38 -0.39
N PRO A 11 -18.38 -20.50 0.30
CA PRO A 11 -18.00 -19.09 0.45
C PRO A 11 -16.65 -18.91 1.17
N GLU A 12 -16.21 -19.91 1.95
CA GLU A 12 -14.91 -19.91 2.63
C GLU A 12 -13.75 -20.34 1.72
N ALA A 13 -14.04 -20.82 0.50
CA ALA A 13 -13.02 -21.22 -0.47
C ALA A 13 -12.04 -20.08 -0.79
N LYS A 14 -12.53 -18.83 -0.81
CA LYS A 14 -11.71 -17.64 -1.08
C LYS A 14 -10.55 -17.49 -0.09
N PHE A 15 -10.75 -17.82 1.18
CA PHE A 15 -9.71 -17.76 2.21
C PHE A 15 -8.67 -18.87 2.11
N LYS A 16 -8.93 -19.91 1.31
CA LYS A 16 -7.97 -20.97 0.98
C LYS A 16 -7.16 -20.65 -0.28
N ALA A 17 -7.64 -19.74 -1.12
CA ALA A 17 -7.00 -19.30 -2.36
C ALA A 17 -6.02 -18.13 -2.14
N ILE A 18 -5.71 -17.78 -0.89
CA ILE A 18 -4.79 -16.70 -0.55
C ILE A 18 -3.32 -17.09 -0.73
N ASN A 19 -2.44 -16.09 -0.85
CA ASN A 19 -1.01 -16.27 -0.60
C ASN A 19 -0.68 -15.88 0.85
N PRO A 20 -0.54 -16.85 1.79
CA PRO A 20 -0.29 -16.54 3.19
C PRO A 20 1.19 -16.25 3.49
N ALA A 21 2.08 -16.35 2.50
CA ALA A 21 3.51 -16.27 2.75
C ALA A 21 3.95 -14.83 3.04
N MET A 22 4.58 -14.64 4.21
CA MET A 22 5.41 -13.48 4.50
C MET A 22 6.88 -13.87 4.35
N PHE A 23 7.63 -13.07 3.60
CA PHE A 23 9.08 -13.20 3.48
C PHE A 23 9.76 -12.02 4.17
N MET A 24 10.94 -12.23 4.75
CA MET A 24 11.68 -11.18 5.43
C MET A 24 13.20 -11.38 5.37
N ILE A 25 13.91 -10.27 5.17
CA ILE A 25 15.35 -10.14 5.38
C ILE A 25 15.53 -9.27 6.63
N ARG A 26 16.12 -9.84 7.68
CA ARG A 26 16.53 -9.12 8.88
C ARG A 26 17.95 -8.58 8.72
N ILE A 27 18.18 -7.33 9.11
CA ILE A 27 19.47 -6.64 8.96
C ILE A 27 19.90 -6.11 10.33
N ASP A 28 21.00 -6.63 10.86
CA ASP A 28 21.63 -6.19 12.10
C ASP A 28 22.98 -5.53 11.79
N VAL A 29 23.31 -4.45 12.50
CA VAL A 29 24.58 -3.72 12.36
C VAL A 29 25.26 -3.55 13.73
N GLN A 30 26.57 -3.31 13.73
CA GLN A 30 27.31 -3.07 14.97
C GLN A 30 27.05 -1.65 15.49
N ASP A 31 26.73 -1.55 16.78
CA ASP A 31 26.76 -0.27 17.50
C ASP A 31 28.20 0.19 17.79
N ASP A 32 28.34 1.41 18.32
CA ASP A 32 29.65 1.99 18.69
C ASP A 32 30.43 1.17 19.74
N LYS A 33 29.79 0.18 20.37
CA LYS A 33 30.38 -0.74 21.35
C LYS A 33 30.69 -2.12 20.74
N GLY A 34 30.53 -2.28 19.43
CA GLY A 34 30.79 -3.51 18.69
C GLY A 34 29.72 -4.60 18.89
N ARG A 35 28.53 -4.25 19.39
CA ARG A 35 27.42 -5.20 19.58
C ARG A 35 26.49 -5.11 18.38
N TYR A 36 26.14 -6.26 17.80
CA TYR A 36 25.12 -6.29 16.75
C TYR A 36 23.75 -5.96 17.34
N LYS A 37 23.05 -5.03 16.69
CA LYS A 37 21.68 -4.68 16.97
C LYS A 37 20.92 -4.54 15.65
N PRO A 38 19.62 -4.87 15.62
CA PRO A 38 18.78 -4.63 14.46
C PRO A 38 18.83 -3.19 13.94
N LEU A 39 18.98 -3.04 12.64
CA LEU A 39 18.83 -1.77 11.93
C LEU A 39 17.54 -1.74 11.13
N ALA A 40 17.23 -2.84 10.44
CA ALA A 40 16.12 -2.87 9.52
C ALA A 40 15.54 -4.26 9.30
N ALA A 41 14.32 -4.28 8.79
CA ALA A 41 13.69 -5.44 8.19
C ALA A 41 13.18 -5.07 6.78
N PHE A 42 13.39 -5.94 5.81
CA PHE A 42 12.79 -5.83 4.49
C PHE A 42 11.90 -7.03 4.25
N SER A 43 10.59 -6.83 4.15
CA SER A 43 9.62 -7.93 4.04
C SER A 43 8.66 -7.74 2.89
N SER A 44 8.03 -8.85 2.49
CA SER A 44 6.99 -8.87 1.47
C SER A 44 5.78 -9.65 1.99
N PHE A 45 4.59 -9.09 1.81
CA PHE A 45 3.32 -9.76 2.08
C PHE A 45 2.28 -9.39 1.00
N SER A 46 1.47 -10.36 0.59
CA SER A 46 0.57 -10.22 -0.56
C SER A 46 -0.80 -9.70 -0.13
N ILE A 47 -0.97 -8.37 -0.15
CA ILE A 47 -2.22 -7.69 0.19
C ILE A 47 -2.28 -6.33 -0.50
N HIS A 48 -3.44 -5.91 -0.99
CA HIS A 48 -3.61 -4.53 -1.46
C HIS A 48 -3.67 -3.55 -0.28
N ALA A 49 -3.12 -2.35 -0.46
CA ALA A 49 -3.25 -1.23 0.45
C ALA A 49 -4.63 -0.55 0.30
N THR A 50 -5.66 -1.34 0.57
CA THR A 50 -7.06 -0.99 0.30
C THR A 50 -7.98 -1.39 1.46
N ALA A 51 -7.52 -1.29 2.71
CA ALA A 51 -8.40 -1.50 3.85
C ALA A 51 -9.35 -0.31 4.08
N LEU A 52 -8.96 0.91 3.72
CA LEU A 52 -9.77 2.12 3.89
C LEU A 52 -10.52 2.48 2.60
N SER A 53 -11.86 2.37 2.59
CA SER A 53 -12.71 2.70 1.43
C SER A 53 -12.76 4.20 1.13
N VAL A 54 -13.11 4.60 -0.09
CA VAL A 54 -13.34 6.03 -0.39
C VAL A 54 -14.71 6.49 0.15
N PRO A 55 -14.87 7.75 0.56
CA PRO A 55 -13.84 8.81 0.56
C PRO A 55 -12.90 8.73 1.77
N VAL A 56 -11.59 8.80 1.52
CA VAL A 56 -10.58 9.11 2.54
C VAL A 56 -9.97 10.45 2.17
N ASP A 57 -9.96 11.40 3.09
CA ASP A 57 -9.54 12.78 2.87
C ASP A 57 -8.23 13.15 3.58
N VAL A 58 -7.54 12.16 4.15
CA VAL A 58 -6.24 12.31 4.82
C VAL A 58 -5.21 11.36 4.19
N TYR A 59 -4.00 11.88 3.95
CA TYR A 59 -2.87 11.06 3.52
C TYR A 59 -2.52 10.01 4.59
N ASN A 60 -2.42 8.76 4.18
CA ASN A 60 -2.11 7.64 5.07
C ASN A 60 -1.43 6.51 4.29
N ALA A 61 -0.84 5.55 5.01
CA ALA A 61 -0.24 4.34 4.44
C ALA A 61 -1.14 3.09 4.61
N ASP A 62 -2.46 3.29 4.77
CA ASP A 62 -3.46 2.23 4.93
C ASP A 62 -3.05 1.21 6.02
N LEU A 63 -3.30 -0.08 5.82
CA LEU A 63 -2.94 -1.14 6.75
C LEU A 63 -1.42 -1.29 6.95
N PHE A 64 -0.61 -0.81 5.99
CA PHE A 64 0.85 -0.93 6.04
C PHE A 64 1.45 -0.03 7.14
N ALA A 65 0.80 1.10 7.44
CA ALA A 65 1.20 1.99 8.53
C ALA A 65 1.35 1.21 9.84
N TYR A 66 0.32 0.44 10.21
CA TYR A 66 0.30 -0.35 11.44
C TYR A 66 1.32 -1.48 11.39
N ALA A 67 1.36 -2.25 10.30
CA ALA A 67 2.26 -3.39 10.17
C ALA A 67 3.74 -2.98 10.26
N GLN A 68 4.10 -1.84 9.66
CA GLN A 68 5.47 -1.31 9.69
C GLN A 68 5.84 -0.79 11.07
N LYS A 69 4.99 0.07 11.65
CA LYS A 69 5.28 0.73 12.92
C LYS A 69 5.34 -0.25 14.08
N ASP A 70 4.47 -1.24 14.11
CA ASP A 70 4.48 -2.27 15.16
C ASP A 70 5.82 -3.01 15.23
N LEU A 71 6.39 -3.40 14.07
CA LEU A 71 7.69 -4.06 14.02
C LEU A 71 8.82 -3.10 14.40
N GLU A 72 8.84 -1.88 13.85
CA GLU A 72 9.84 -0.86 14.16
C GLU A 72 9.92 -0.60 15.68
N TRP A 73 8.77 -0.38 16.31
CA TRP A 73 8.70 -0.12 17.74
C TRP A 73 9.00 -1.36 18.59
N ALA A 74 8.56 -2.55 18.18
CA ALA A 74 8.91 -3.79 18.87
C ALA A 74 10.42 -4.02 18.90
N ILE A 75 11.10 -3.81 17.77
CA ILE A 75 12.56 -3.91 17.67
C ILE A 75 13.22 -2.84 18.55
N GLN A 76 12.82 -1.57 18.39
CA GLN A 76 13.38 -0.45 19.14
C GLN A 76 13.31 -0.69 20.65
N ARG A 77 12.16 -1.16 21.16
CA ARG A 77 11.94 -1.46 22.59
C ARG A 77 12.74 -2.67 23.06
N LYS A 78 12.78 -3.75 22.28
CA LYS A 78 13.45 -5.00 22.68
C LYS A 78 14.96 -4.88 22.67
N TYR A 79 15.53 -4.19 21.68
CA TYR A 79 16.97 -4.15 21.44
C TYR A 79 17.64 -2.83 21.87
N ASP A 80 16.87 -1.80 22.25
CA ASP A 80 17.37 -0.49 22.67
C ASP A 80 18.33 0.10 21.62
N THR A 81 17.90 0.12 20.37
CA THR A 81 18.73 0.55 19.22
C THR A 81 19.06 2.03 19.35
N PRO A 82 20.32 2.46 19.12
CA PRO A 82 20.69 3.88 19.21
C PRO A 82 20.26 4.69 17.97
N TRP A 83 19.65 4.03 16.99
CA TRP A 83 19.10 4.58 15.76
C TRP A 83 17.63 4.19 15.63
N ALA A 84 16.91 4.91 14.77
CA ALA A 84 15.59 4.50 14.33
C ALA A 84 15.67 3.21 13.49
N VAL A 85 14.77 2.28 13.75
CA VAL A 85 14.62 1.05 12.98
C VAL A 85 13.79 1.35 11.73
N VAL A 86 14.15 0.73 10.60
CA VAL A 86 13.40 0.86 9.34
C VAL A 86 12.77 -0.47 8.96
N HIS A 87 11.46 -0.49 8.78
CA HIS A 87 10.76 -1.64 8.20
C HIS A 87 10.25 -1.30 6.80
N GLY A 88 10.93 -1.81 5.77
CA GLY A 88 10.42 -1.77 4.41
C GLY A 88 9.49 -2.96 4.16
N LEU A 89 8.17 -2.71 4.10
CA LEU A 89 7.17 -3.73 3.78
C LEU A 89 6.65 -3.50 2.36
N THR A 90 6.93 -4.43 1.45
CA THR A 90 6.45 -4.37 0.07
C THR A 90 5.21 -5.21 -0.13
N ASN A 91 4.45 -4.86 -1.17
CA ASN A 91 3.50 -5.79 -1.75
C ASN A 91 4.25 -7.00 -2.35
N GLY A 92 3.60 -8.16 -2.31
CA GLY A 92 4.07 -9.38 -2.95
C GLY A 92 3.37 -9.65 -4.28
N THR A 93 2.52 -10.67 -4.27
CA THR A 93 1.64 -11.06 -5.37
C THR A 93 0.22 -10.59 -5.06
N GLN A 94 0.07 -9.27 -4.89
CA GLN A 94 -1.15 -8.70 -4.37
C GLN A 94 -2.30 -8.62 -5.39
N GLY A 95 -2.04 -8.82 -6.68
CA GLY A 95 -2.99 -8.48 -7.76
C GLY A 95 -4.39 -9.08 -7.63
N ASP A 96 -4.57 -10.15 -6.88
CA ASP A 96 -5.85 -10.79 -6.55
C ASP A 96 -6.08 -10.99 -5.04
N MET A 97 -5.37 -10.23 -4.21
CA MET A 97 -5.41 -10.29 -2.74
C MET A 97 -5.96 -8.99 -2.16
N ALA A 98 -7.21 -9.06 -1.70
CA ALA A 98 -7.89 -7.97 -0.99
C ALA A 98 -7.73 -8.11 0.53
N PRO A 99 -7.76 -7.00 1.29
CA PRO A 99 -7.87 -7.04 2.75
C PRO A 99 -9.09 -7.84 3.21
N ALA A 100 -8.86 -8.76 4.15
CA ALA A 100 -9.91 -9.63 4.70
C ALA A 100 -10.79 -8.90 5.73
N LEU A 101 -11.49 -7.87 5.26
CA LEU A 101 -12.46 -7.11 6.04
C LEU A 101 -13.83 -7.79 6.03
N GLU A 102 -14.75 -7.25 6.83
CA GLU A 102 -16.14 -7.71 6.85
C GLU A 102 -16.77 -7.60 5.45
N ASP A 103 -17.39 -8.69 5.00
CA ASP A 103 -18.00 -8.77 3.68
C ASP A 103 -19.36 -8.07 3.69
N ASN A 104 -19.36 -6.82 3.24
CA ASN A 104 -20.55 -5.99 3.11
C ASN A 104 -21.29 -6.22 1.77
N GLY A 105 -20.92 -7.26 1.02
CA GLY A 105 -21.52 -7.61 -0.26
C GLY A 105 -20.93 -6.84 -1.44
N ASP A 106 -21.77 -6.50 -2.42
CA ASP A 106 -21.36 -5.88 -3.68
C ASP A 106 -21.66 -4.37 -3.64
N ASN A 107 -20.64 -3.52 -3.74
CA ASN A 107 -20.75 -2.05 -3.69
C ASN A 107 -21.22 -1.42 -5.01
N THR A 108 -22.21 -2.04 -5.67
CA THR A 108 -22.66 -1.64 -7.01
C THR A 108 -23.25 -0.22 -7.05
N PHE A 109 -23.81 0.29 -5.95
CA PHE A 109 -24.56 1.56 -5.94
C PHE A 109 -24.04 2.65 -4.99
N ALA A 110 -23.10 2.31 -4.11
CA ALA A 110 -22.48 3.24 -3.15
C ALA A 110 -21.16 2.66 -2.66
N HIS A 111 -20.26 3.50 -2.18
CA HIS A 111 -19.04 3.05 -1.50
C HIS A 111 -19.36 2.53 -0.09
N PHE A 112 -18.50 1.66 0.43
CA PHE A 112 -18.56 1.24 1.83
C PHE A 112 -18.06 2.36 2.75
N GLU A 113 -18.58 2.41 3.96
CA GLU A 113 -18.09 3.33 4.98
C GLU A 113 -16.63 3.02 5.36
N VAL A 114 -15.86 4.07 5.65
CA VAL A 114 -14.46 3.93 6.09
C VAL A 114 -14.45 3.26 7.45
N ASN A 115 -13.57 2.27 7.65
CA ASN A 115 -13.46 1.56 8.92
C ASN A 115 -12.02 1.53 9.42
N TRP A 116 -11.64 2.60 10.12
CA TRP A 116 -10.31 2.78 10.70
C TRP A 116 -9.95 1.67 11.69
N LYS A 117 -10.90 1.29 12.56
CA LYS A 117 -10.71 0.21 13.53
C LYS A 117 -10.41 -1.14 12.87
N ALA A 118 -11.11 -1.48 11.79
CA ALA A 118 -10.89 -2.74 11.09
C ALA A 118 -9.56 -2.74 10.33
N ALA A 119 -9.20 -1.64 9.67
CA ALA A 119 -7.91 -1.46 9.01
C ALA A 119 -6.75 -1.56 10.01
N LYS A 120 -6.85 -0.87 11.15
CA LYS A 120 -5.88 -0.93 12.26
C LYS A 120 -5.73 -2.35 12.78
N LYS A 121 -6.82 -3.02 13.12
CA LYS A 121 -6.80 -4.40 13.63
C LYS A 121 -6.15 -5.37 12.63
N LEU A 122 -6.45 -5.24 11.34
CA LEU A 122 -5.85 -6.09 10.30
C LEU A 122 -4.35 -5.81 10.15
N GLY A 123 -3.97 -4.54 10.06
CA GLY A 123 -2.56 -4.12 9.94
C GLY A 123 -1.72 -4.54 11.15
N GLN A 124 -2.21 -4.34 12.38
CA GLN A 124 -1.56 -4.82 13.60
C GLN A 124 -1.44 -6.35 13.65
N GLY A 125 -2.43 -7.07 13.08
CA GLY A 125 -2.35 -8.52 12.91
C GLY A 125 -1.16 -8.93 12.03
N ILE A 126 -0.94 -8.22 10.91
CA ILE A 126 0.23 -8.43 10.04
C ILE A 126 1.52 -8.04 10.76
N GLY A 127 1.52 -6.91 11.50
CA GLY A 127 2.66 -6.46 12.32
C GLY A 127 3.08 -7.51 13.34
N LYS A 128 2.12 -8.16 14.00
CA LYS A 128 2.38 -9.27 14.92
C LYS A 128 3.09 -10.44 14.25
N GLU A 129 2.59 -10.91 13.09
CA GLU A 129 3.23 -12.00 12.34
C GLU A 129 4.64 -11.60 11.87
N ALA A 130 4.84 -10.33 11.49
CA ALA A 130 6.15 -9.79 11.13
C ALA A 130 7.13 -9.79 12.31
N ILE A 131 6.67 -9.44 13.52
CA ILE A 131 7.47 -9.52 14.75
C ILE A 131 7.88 -10.96 15.04
N GLU A 132 6.94 -11.90 14.98
CA GLU A 132 7.22 -13.33 15.21
C GLU A 132 8.23 -13.87 14.19
N LEU A 133 8.08 -13.53 12.91
CA LEU A 133 9.05 -13.89 11.87
C LEU A 133 10.42 -13.27 12.13
N PHE A 134 10.49 -11.97 12.43
CA PHE A 134 11.74 -11.25 12.70
C PHE A 134 12.54 -11.87 13.86
N GLU A 135 11.84 -12.28 14.92
CA GLU A 135 12.45 -12.96 16.06
C GLU A 135 12.95 -14.36 15.70
N SER A 136 12.21 -15.12 14.90
CA SER A 136 12.62 -16.46 14.47
C SER A 136 13.93 -16.45 13.65
N LEU A 137 14.16 -15.38 12.88
CA LEU A 137 15.33 -15.20 12.03
C LEU A 137 16.63 -14.91 12.80
N GLU A 138 16.57 -14.60 14.10
CA GLU A 138 17.76 -14.28 14.90
C GLU A 138 18.81 -15.39 14.88
N SER A 139 18.36 -16.65 14.94
CA SER A 139 19.24 -17.81 14.93
C SER A 139 19.86 -18.13 13.57
N GLU A 140 19.37 -17.48 12.51
CA GLU A 140 19.83 -17.65 11.12
C GLU A 140 20.77 -16.51 10.66
N LEU A 141 21.04 -15.52 11.52
CA LEU A 141 21.94 -14.42 11.20
C LEU A 141 23.36 -14.91 10.85
N SER A 142 23.95 -14.30 9.84
CA SER A 142 25.32 -14.54 9.41
C SER A 142 26.03 -13.22 9.15
N ASP A 143 27.33 -13.17 9.46
CA ASP A 143 28.21 -12.07 9.07
C ASP A 143 28.71 -12.19 7.62
N GLN A 144 28.40 -13.30 6.95
CA GLN A 144 28.66 -13.51 5.53
C GLN A 144 27.45 -13.00 4.73
N VAL A 145 27.68 -11.94 3.97
CA VAL A 145 26.66 -11.30 3.14
C VAL A 145 27.10 -11.37 1.68
N GLU A 146 26.32 -12.09 0.87
CA GLU A 146 26.40 -12.08 -0.58
C GLU A 146 25.22 -11.29 -1.13
N ILE A 147 25.52 -10.19 -1.82
CA ILE A 147 24.53 -9.42 -2.58
C ILE A 147 24.96 -9.42 -4.03
N LYS A 148 24.06 -9.87 -4.90
CA LYS A 148 24.27 -9.88 -6.35
C LYS A 148 23.01 -9.40 -7.05
N THR A 149 23.19 -8.74 -8.18
CA THR A 149 22.08 -8.22 -8.97
C THR A 149 22.27 -8.54 -10.45
N ALA A 150 21.15 -8.74 -11.13
CA ALA A 150 21.09 -8.65 -12.59
C ALA A 150 19.93 -7.77 -12.98
N ALA A 151 20.12 -7.02 -14.06
CA ALA A 151 19.11 -6.15 -14.61
C ALA A 151 19.17 -6.14 -16.14
N ARG A 152 18.00 -6.17 -16.78
CA ARG A 152 17.82 -6.03 -18.21
C ARG A 152 16.61 -5.16 -18.48
N GLU A 153 16.83 -4.04 -19.16
CA GLU A 153 15.76 -3.24 -19.73
C GLU A 153 15.41 -3.76 -21.10
N LEU A 154 14.12 -3.92 -21.34
CA LEU A 154 13.61 -4.46 -22.60
C LEU A 154 12.36 -3.71 -23.01
N ASN A 155 12.38 -3.16 -24.22
CA ASN A 155 11.15 -2.72 -24.87
C ASN A 155 10.38 -3.95 -25.34
N ILE A 156 9.28 -4.28 -24.65
CA ILE A 156 8.52 -5.51 -24.85
C ILE A 156 7.60 -5.46 -26.06
N SER A 157 7.27 -4.27 -26.59
CA SER A 157 6.53 -4.16 -27.86
C SER A 157 7.42 -4.40 -29.07
N GLN A 158 8.72 -4.10 -28.98
CA GLN A 158 9.70 -4.37 -30.03
C GLN A 158 10.38 -5.74 -29.90
N ASN A 159 10.44 -6.31 -28.70
CA ASN A 159 11.04 -7.60 -28.41
C ASN A 159 9.99 -8.56 -27.84
N ASN A 160 8.86 -8.69 -28.51
CA ASN A 160 7.65 -9.33 -28.01
C ASN A 160 7.70 -10.87 -27.99
N THR A 161 8.82 -11.52 -28.31
CA THR A 161 8.93 -12.98 -28.40
C THR A 161 10.05 -13.58 -27.54
N ILE A 162 9.79 -14.74 -26.93
CA ILE A 162 10.77 -15.58 -26.20
C ILE A 162 10.18 -16.99 -25.99
N ASP A 163 10.98 -18.06 -26.06
CA ASP A 163 10.53 -19.45 -25.80
C ASP A 163 9.21 -19.85 -26.52
N ASP A 164 9.06 -19.48 -27.80
CA ASP A 164 7.83 -19.65 -28.62
C ASP A 164 6.57 -18.94 -28.06
N ILE A 165 6.73 -18.03 -27.11
CA ILE A 165 5.70 -17.15 -26.55
C ILE A 165 5.77 -15.80 -27.26
N GLU A 166 4.62 -15.25 -27.64
CA GLU A 166 4.50 -13.95 -28.29
C GLU A 166 3.49 -13.06 -27.55
N LEU A 167 3.91 -11.84 -27.20
CA LEU A 167 3.04 -10.79 -26.67
C LEU A 167 2.34 -10.02 -27.78
N CYS A 168 1.23 -9.38 -27.43
CA CYS A 168 0.68 -8.34 -28.27
C CYS A 168 1.67 -7.19 -28.46
N GLU A 169 1.83 -6.73 -29.70
CA GLU A 169 2.58 -5.50 -29.99
C GLU A 169 1.88 -4.27 -29.37
N GLU A 170 0.55 -4.24 -29.44
CA GLU A 170 -0.27 -3.13 -28.94
C GLU A 170 -0.94 -3.49 -27.58
N PRO A 171 -0.78 -2.64 -26.56
CA PRO A 171 -1.49 -2.77 -25.29
C PRO A 171 -2.98 -2.47 -25.47
N ALA A 172 -3.82 -3.06 -24.62
CA ALA A 172 -5.23 -2.76 -24.58
C ALA A 172 -5.83 -2.90 -23.19
N VAL A 173 -6.67 -1.94 -22.81
CA VAL A 173 -7.48 -1.97 -21.58
C VAL A 173 -8.81 -2.67 -21.87
N GLY A 174 -9.16 -3.64 -21.02
CA GLY A 174 -10.42 -4.38 -21.10
C GLY A 174 -11.60 -3.64 -20.47
N ALA A 175 -12.81 -3.91 -20.95
CA ALA A 175 -14.06 -3.35 -20.45
C ALA A 175 -14.27 -3.54 -18.92
N PRO A 176 -13.87 -4.67 -18.30
CA PRO A 176 -13.93 -4.86 -16.85
C PRO A 176 -13.26 -3.76 -16.00
N VAL A 177 -12.24 -3.10 -16.54
CA VAL A 177 -11.48 -2.07 -15.81
C VAL A 177 -12.36 -0.89 -15.41
N ALA A 178 -13.34 -0.52 -16.25
CA ALA A 178 -14.23 0.60 -15.93
C ALA A 178 -15.16 0.32 -14.72
N ALA A 179 -15.50 -0.95 -14.47
CA ALA A 179 -16.35 -1.30 -13.33
C ALA A 179 -15.58 -1.45 -12.01
N GLY A 180 -14.24 -1.45 -12.03
CA GLY A 180 -13.40 -1.68 -10.86
C GLY A 180 -13.35 -3.14 -10.39
N ALA A 181 -12.45 -3.41 -9.44
CA ALA A 181 -12.32 -4.71 -8.78
C ALA A 181 -13.49 -4.97 -7.82
N TYR A 182 -13.68 -6.22 -7.38
CA TYR A 182 -14.79 -6.59 -6.49
C TYR A 182 -14.80 -5.77 -5.17
N GLU A 183 -13.63 -5.55 -4.56
CA GLU A 183 -13.51 -4.76 -3.33
C GLU A 183 -13.85 -3.27 -3.52
N ARG A 184 -13.70 -2.75 -4.74
CA ARG A 184 -13.77 -1.31 -5.04
C ARG A 184 -14.37 -1.08 -6.42
N ARG A 185 -15.62 -1.50 -6.59
CA ARG A 185 -16.32 -1.20 -7.84
C ARG A 185 -16.60 0.28 -7.96
N THR A 186 -16.55 0.74 -9.21
CA THR A 186 -17.07 2.06 -9.55
C THR A 186 -18.60 1.98 -9.49
N PRO A 187 -19.25 2.75 -8.58
CA PRO A 187 -20.70 2.72 -8.46
C PRO A 187 -21.39 2.98 -9.81
N TYR A 188 -22.51 2.30 -10.02
CA TYR A 188 -23.32 2.28 -11.24
C TYR A 188 -22.67 1.61 -12.47
N LEU A 189 -21.36 1.73 -12.68
CA LEU A 189 -20.69 1.10 -13.82
C LEU A 189 -20.68 -0.43 -13.70
N ALA A 190 -20.54 -0.97 -12.50
CA ALA A 190 -20.61 -2.41 -12.26
C ALA A 190 -21.99 -3.03 -12.49
N PHE A 191 -23.06 -2.22 -12.63
CA PHE A 191 -24.38 -2.71 -13.03
C PHE A 191 -24.43 -3.03 -14.54
N ILE A 192 -23.56 -2.41 -15.35
CA ILE A 192 -23.54 -2.60 -16.80
C ILE A 192 -22.91 -3.97 -17.11
N PRO A 193 -23.65 -4.94 -17.68
CA PRO A 193 -23.16 -6.30 -17.77
C PRO A 193 -21.92 -6.48 -18.66
N PHE A 194 -21.72 -5.59 -19.64
CA PHE A 194 -20.55 -5.56 -20.52
C PHE A 194 -19.29 -4.99 -19.84
N LEU A 195 -19.45 -4.32 -18.69
CA LEU A 195 -18.34 -3.79 -17.88
C LEU A 195 -18.09 -4.64 -16.63
N LYS A 196 -19.01 -5.52 -16.24
CA LYS A 196 -18.88 -6.32 -15.01
C LYS A 196 -17.83 -7.42 -15.18
N GLY A 197 -16.75 -7.36 -14.40
CA GLY A 197 -15.71 -8.39 -14.38
C GLY A 197 -16.27 -9.80 -14.14
N GLY A 198 -15.74 -10.79 -14.86
CA GLY A 198 -16.14 -12.19 -14.74
C GLY A 198 -17.46 -12.53 -15.43
N ASN A 199 -18.29 -11.53 -15.77
CA ASN A 199 -19.48 -11.72 -16.58
C ASN A 199 -19.08 -12.21 -17.97
N VAL A 200 -19.85 -13.13 -18.53
CA VAL A 200 -19.53 -13.63 -19.87
C VAL A 200 -19.66 -12.49 -20.91
N MET A 201 -20.61 -11.55 -20.73
CA MET A 201 -20.84 -10.39 -21.60
C MET A 201 -19.71 -9.36 -21.63
N SER A 202 -18.82 -9.33 -20.64
CA SER A 202 -17.65 -8.44 -20.64
C SER A 202 -16.45 -9.04 -21.41
N ARG A 203 -16.63 -10.23 -21.98
CA ARG A 203 -15.64 -10.89 -22.84
C ARG A 203 -15.94 -10.61 -24.31
N SER A 204 -14.90 -10.63 -25.14
CA SER A 204 -15.05 -10.67 -26.58
C SER A 204 -15.48 -12.06 -27.04
N TRP A 205 -16.52 -12.10 -27.85
CA TRP A 205 -17.13 -13.33 -28.40
C TRP A 205 -16.87 -13.50 -29.90
N VAL A 206 -16.29 -12.46 -30.50
CA VAL A 206 -16.02 -12.33 -31.93
C VAL A 206 -14.60 -11.80 -32.07
N TYR A 207 -13.84 -12.34 -33.04
CA TYR A 207 -12.43 -11.96 -33.25
C TYR A 207 -11.51 -12.21 -32.04
N ASN A 208 -11.73 -13.31 -31.31
CA ASN A 208 -10.91 -13.75 -30.18
C ASN A 208 -9.66 -14.55 -30.58
N ASP A 209 -9.42 -14.75 -31.88
CA ASP A 209 -8.25 -15.44 -32.42
C ASP A 209 -6.98 -14.55 -32.44
N GLY A 210 -7.11 -13.27 -32.09
CA GLY A 210 -5.98 -12.33 -32.01
C GLY A 210 -5.19 -12.46 -30.71
N CYS A 211 -4.04 -11.79 -30.62
CA CYS A 211 -3.14 -11.86 -29.45
C CYS A 211 -3.81 -11.42 -28.11
N GLN A 212 -4.79 -10.50 -28.16
CA GLN A 212 -5.55 -10.05 -26.98
C GLN A 212 -6.60 -11.07 -26.52
N GLY A 213 -6.77 -12.19 -27.25
CA GLY A 213 -7.68 -13.26 -26.90
C GLY A 213 -9.12 -12.79 -26.74
N ASN A 214 -9.76 -13.20 -25.65
CA ASN A 214 -11.16 -12.89 -25.36
C ASN A 214 -11.37 -11.56 -24.60
N LYS A 215 -10.41 -10.65 -24.57
CA LYS A 215 -10.59 -9.32 -23.97
C LYS A 215 -11.50 -8.45 -24.84
N ALA A 216 -12.59 -7.94 -24.25
CA ALA A 216 -13.36 -6.87 -24.87
C ALA A 216 -12.69 -5.53 -24.55
N HIS A 217 -12.24 -4.79 -25.57
CA HIS A 217 -11.57 -3.50 -25.36
C HIS A 217 -12.56 -2.47 -24.78
N LEU A 218 -12.13 -1.73 -23.75
CA LEU A 218 -12.91 -0.66 -23.16
C LEU A 218 -13.20 0.41 -24.21
N GLY A 219 -14.49 0.70 -24.45
CA GLY A 219 -14.90 1.66 -25.47
C GLY A 219 -14.80 1.15 -26.92
N PHE A 220 -14.53 -0.14 -27.16
CA PHE A 220 -14.26 -0.76 -28.47
C PHE A 220 -12.86 -0.42 -29.06
N LYS A 221 -12.30 -1.37 -29.83
CA LYS A 221 -10.90 -1.37 -30.32
C LYS A 221 -10.45 -0.06 -30.97
N TYR A 222 -11.30 0.57 -31.79
CA TYR A 222 -10.93 1.75 -32.58
C TYR A 222 -11.15 3.09 -31.87
N ILE A 223 -11.81 3.08 -30.71
CA ILE A 223 -12.16 4.30 -29.98
C ILE A 223 -11.19 4.52 -28.81
N GLN A 224 -10.72 3.45 -28.16
CA GLN A 224 -9.75 3.56 -27.07
C GLN A 224 -8.51 4.40 -27.45
N PRO A 225 -7.84 4.18 -28.61
CA PRO A 225 -6.68 4.98 -29.01
C PRO A 225 -6.97 6.47 -29.27
N LEU A 226 -8.25 6.86 -29.42
CA LEU A 226 -8.62 8.28 -29.59
C LEU A 226 -8.60 9.05 -28.26
N PHE A 227 -8.79 8.35 -27.13
CA PHE A 227 -8.80 8.95 -25.79
C PHE A 227 -7.52 8.66 -25.01
N GLU A 228 -6.94 7.47 -25.19
CA GLU A 228 -5.69 7.04 -24.59
C GLU A 228 -4.78 6.49 -25.70
N PRO A 229 -3.89 7.32 -26.29
CA PRO A 229 -3.02 6.92 -27.38
C PRO A 229 -2.17 5.69 -27.02
N ILE A 230 -1.86 4.82 -27.98
CA ILE A 230 -1.09 3.59 -27.71
C ILE A 230 0.28 3.90 -27.09
N GLU A 231 0.87 5.03 -27.48
CA GLU A 231 2.19 5.48 -27.03
C GLU A 231 2.20 5.99 -25.57
N SER A 232 1.03 6.24 -24.96
CA SER A 232 0.97 6.63 -23.55
C SER A 232 1.11 5.42 -22.60
N PHE A 233 0.93 4.20 -23.11
CA PHE A 233 1.11 2.98 -22.32
C PHE A 233 2.60 2.63 -22.16
N PRO A 234 2.99 2.12 -20.98
CA PRO A 234 4.37 1.76 -20.69
C PRO A 234 4.77 0.53 -21.50
N ASN A 235 5.92 0.58 -22.19
CA ASN A 235 6.36 -0.49 -23.10
C ASN A 235 7.79 -0.99 -22.84
N THR A 236 8.47 -0.42 -21.84
CA THR A 236 9.86 -0.75 -21.48
C THR A 236 9.91 -1.28 -20.06
N VAL A 237 10.16 -2.58 -19.91
CA VAL A 237 10.20 -3.27 -18.62
C VAL A 237 11.64 -3.38 -18.13
N LEU A 238 11.88 -3.03 -16.87
CA LEU A 238 13.10 -3.39 -16.15
C LEU A 238 12.92 -4.76 -15.50
N PHE A 239 13.49 -5.80 -16.10
CA PHE A 239 13.61 -7.12 -15.47
C PHE A 239 14.78 -7.10 -14.51
N GLN A 240 14.54 -7.44 -13.25
CA GLN A 240 15.56 -7.40 -12.20
C GLN A 240 15.52 -8.66 -11.33
N LEU A 241 16.70 -9.12 -10.92
CA LEU A 241 16.87 -10.13 -9.87
C LEU A 241 17.86 -9.57 -8.84
N VAL A 242 17.48 -9.62 -7.56
CA VAL A 242 18.34 -9.20 -6.44
C VAL A 242 18.50 -10.39 -5.51
N GLN A 243 19.69 -10.99 -5.52
CA GLN A 243 20.04 -12.07 -4.59
C GLN A 243 20.63 -11.47 -3.32
N VAL A 244 20.12 -11.90 -2.17
CA VAL A 244 20.71 -11.71 -0.85
C VAL A 244 20.86 -13.08 -0.21
N ASN A 245 22.09 -13.57 -0.09
CA ASN A 245 22.40 -14.92 0.39
C ASN A 245 21.57 -16.02 -0.34
N ASP A 246 20.70 -16.73 0.38
CA ASP A 246 19.86 -17.82 -0.13
C ASP A 246 18.47 -17.36 -0.61
N THR A 247 18.31 -16.05 -0.81
CA THR A 247 17.05 -15.41 -1.18
C THR A 247 17.20 -14.63 -2.48
N VAL A 248 16.22 -14.72 -3.39
CA VAL A 248 16.14 -13.89 -4.61
C VAL A 248 14.83 -13.11 -4.62
N VAL A 249 14.96 -11.78 -4.62
CA VAL A 249 13.85 -10.85 -4.82
C VAL A 249 13.69 -10.58 -6.32
N ILE A 250 12.44 -10.56 -6.79
CA ILE A 250 12.07 -10.38 -8.19
C ILE A 250 11.19 -9.12 -8.30
N PRO A 251 11.79 -7.92 -8.38
CA PRO A 251 11.05 -6.68 -8.61
C PRO A 251 10.36 -6.69 -9.97
N LEU A 252 9.05 -6.38 -10.01
CA LEU A 252 8.29 -6.29 -11.25
C LEU A 252 7.35 -5.08 -11.28
N PRO A 253 7.23 -4.38 -12.42
CA PRO A 253 6.39 -3.19 -12.55
C PRO A 253 4.91 -3.56 -12.81
N PHE A 254 4.40 -4.59 -12.15
CA PHE A 254 3.05 -5.12 -12.34
C PHE A 254 2.39 -5.40 -10.99
N GLU A 255 1.07 -5.34 -10.97
CA GLU A 255 0.26 -6.01 -9.96
C GLU A 255 0.11 -7.49 -10.34
N VAL A 256 0.84 -8.34 -9.65
CA VAL A 256 0.98 -9.75 -10.01
C VAL A 256 -0.03 -10.58 -9.22
N THR A 257 -0.87 -11.37 -9.90
CA THR A 257 -1.77 -12.30 -9.19
C THR A 257 -0.97 -13.41 -8.50
N THR A 258 -1.60 -14.04 -7.52
CA THR A 258 -0.96 -15.05 -6.67
C THR A 258 -0.38 -16.20 -7.47
N GLU A 259 -1.16 -16.77 -8.39
CA GLU A 259 -0.67 -17.89 -9.20
C GLU A 259 0.33 -17.42 -10.28
N ALA A 260 0.17 -16.23 -10.85
CA ALA A 260 1.16 -15.67 -11.77
C ALA A 260 2.52 -15.51 -11.10
N GLY A 261 2.55 -14.92 -9.91
CA GLY A 261 3.77 -14.73 -9.12
C GLY A 261 4.39 -16.05 -8.66
N ARG A 262 3.57 -17.06 -8.33
CA ARG A 262 4.05 -18.42 -8.03
C ARG A 262 4.79 -19.03 -9.23
N ARG A 263 4.19 -18.97 -10.43
CA ARG A 263 4.79 -19.51 -11.67
C ARG A 263 6.09 -18.79 -12.03
N ILE A 264 6.14 -17.47 -11.87
CA ILE A 264 7.35 -16.65 -12.07
C ILE A 264 8.44 -17.05 -11.08
N SER A 265 8.11 -17.08 -9.78
CA SER A 265 9.06 -17.40 -8.70
C SER A 265 9.61 -18.82 -8.84
N GLU A 266 8.79 -19.77 -9.28
CA GLU A 266 9.19 -21.15 -9.55
C GLU A 266 10.14 -21.28 -10.75
N ARG A 267 9.87 -20.55 -11.85
CA ARG A 267 10.79 -20.51 -13.01
C ARG A 267 12.15 -19.99 -12.59
N VAL A 268 12.22 -18.83 -11.93
CA VAL A 268 13.48 -18.26 -11.43
C VAL A 268 14.19 -19.23 -10.49
N LYS A 269 13.49 -19.76 -9.48
CA LYS A 269 14.08 -20.71 -8.52
C LYS A 269 14.66 -21.94 -9.21
N THR A 270 13.96 -22.50 -10.20
CA THR A 270 14.43 -23.65 -10.98
C THR A 270 15.77 -23.36 -11.67
N GLU A 271 15.94 -22.17 -12.27
CA GLU A 271 17.20 -21.81 -12.95
C GLU A 271 18.37 -21.69 -11.96
N PHE A 272 18.13 -21.12 -10.76
CA PHE A 272 19.14 -21.09 -9.70
C PHE A 272 19.52 -22.51 -9.22
N LEU A 273 18.54 -23.39 -9.04
CA LEU A 273 18.79 -24.78 -8.64
C LEU A 273 19.57 -25.56 -9.72
N ASN A 274 19.25 -25.36 -11.00
CA ASN A 274 19.98 -25.95 -12.12
C ASN A 274 21.46 -25.52 -12.16
N ALA A 275 21.75 -24.30 -11.72
CA ALA A 275 23.10 -23.78 -11.56
C ALA A 275 23.81 -24.26 -10.27
N ASN A 276 23.20 -25.17 -9.50
CA ASN A 276 23.67 -25.63 -8.18
C ASN A 276 23.74 -24.53 -7.10
N ASN A 277 23.01 -23.43 -7.26
CA ASN A 277 22.83 -22.48 -6.17
C ASN A 277 21.88 -23.04 -5.10
N LYS A 278 22.12 -22.62 -3.85
CA LYS A 278 21.33 -23.07 -2.68
C LYS A 278 20.24 -22.09 -2.30
N ILE A 279 19.60 -21.45 -3.29
CA ILE A 279 18.48 -20.53 -3.05
C ILE A 279 17.33 -21.29 -2.40
N LYS A 280 16.89 -20.82 -1.23
CA LYS A 280 15.73 -21.33 -0.50
C LYS A 280 14.48 -20.55 -0.85
N HIS A 281 14.58 -19.22 -0.95
CA HIS A 281 13.45 -18.32 -1.07
C HIS A 281 13.50 -17.53 -2.37
N THR A 282 12.35 -17.43 -3.05
CA THR A 282 12.14 -16.52 -4.17
C THR A 282 10.80 -15.85 -3.98
N TRP A 283 10.73 -14.54 -4.14
CA TRP A 283 9.45 -13.83 -4.13
C TRP A 283 9.44 -12.67 -5.11
N VAL A 284 8.23 -12.36 -5.58
CA VAL A 284 7.94 -11.19 -6.40
C VAL A 284 7.69 -9.99 -5.48
N ALA A 285 8.33 -8.87 -5.80
CA ALA A 285 7.98 -7.56 -5.26
C ALA A 285 7.27 -6.76 -6.36
N GLY A 286 5.94 -6.73 -6.30
CA GLY A 286 5.11 -6.03 -7.27
C GLY A 286 5.27 -4.51 -7.21
N ASN A 287 4.82 -3.82 -8.27
CA ASN A 287 4.83 -2.35 -8.40
C ASN A 287 6.23 -1.72 -8.26
N ALA A 288 7.28 -2.46 -8.64
CA ALA A 288 8.64 -1.97 -8.60
C ALA A 288 9.10 -1.45 -9.96
N ASN A 289 9.80 -0.30 -9.96
CA ASN A 289 10.46 0.28 -11.13
C ASN A 289 9.52 0.69 -12.30
N GLY A 290 8.21 0.75 -12.08
CA GLY A 290 7.21 1.14 -13.08
C GLY A 290 5.83 0.59 -12.76
N TYR A 291 4.86 0.84 -13.64
CA TYR A 291 3.49 0.31 -13.48
C TYR A 291 2.85 -0.01 -14.83
N PHE A 292 2.58 -1.28 -15.08
CA PHE A 292 2.04 -1.85 -16.33
C PHE A 292 0.62 -2.41 -16.14
N GLY A 293 -0.09 -1.98 -15.10
CA GLY A 293 -1.34 -2.59 -14.69
C GLY A 293 -1.09 -3.97 -14.08
N TYR A 294 -1.89 -4.95 -14.49
CA TYR A 294 -1.89 -6.29 -13.88
C TYR A 294 -1.18 -7.31 -14.76
N THR A 295 -0.78 -8.42 -14.17
CA THR A 295 -0.45 -9.64 -14.92
C THR A 295 -1.14 -10.84 -14.30
N THR A 296 -1.96 -11.50 -15.11
CA THR A 296 -2.70 -12.71 -14.72
C THR A 296 -2.16 -13.94 -15.43
N THR A 297 -2.46 -15.13 -14.92
CA THR A 297 -2.26 -16.36 -15.70
C THR A 297 -3.18 -16.38 -16.94
N PRO A 298 -2.88 -17.19 -17.98
CA PRO A 298 -3.80 -17.39 -19.09
C PRO A 298 -5.21 -17.82 -18.63
N GLU A 299 -5.28 -18.69 -17.62
CA GLU A 299 -6.54 -19.22 -17.08
C GLU A 299 -7.37 -18.16 -16.35
N GLU A 300 -6.71 -17.27 -15.60
CA GLU A 300 -7.34 -16.09 -15.01
C GLU A 300 -7.75 -15.07 -16.07
N TYR A 301 -6.88 -14.83 -17.07
CA TYR A 301 -7.11 -13.90 -18.15
C TYR A 301 -8.41 -14.23 -18.90
N GLU A 302 -8.63 -15.52 -19.19
CA GLU A 302 -9.84 -16.00 -19.85
C GLU A 302 -11.14 -15.65 -19.11
N ARG A 303 -11.08 -15.40 -17.80
CA ARG A 303 -12.24 -14.99 -17.01
C ARG A 303 -12.62 -13.53 -17.26
N GLN A 304 -11.66 -12.69 -17.63
CA GLN A 304 -11.83 -11.24 -17.77
C GLN A 304 -12.54 -10.64 -16.55
N ASN A 305 -12.01 -10.95 -15.36
CA ASN A 305 -12.20 -10.08 -14.19
C ASN A 305 -11.43 -8.76 -14.40
N TYR A 306 -11.46 -7.87 -13.39
CA TYR A 306 -10.76 -6.60 -13.45
C TYR A 306 -9.27 -6.76 -13.82
N GLU A 307 -8.60 -7.72 -13.18
CA GLU A 307 -7.18 -8.01 -13.32
C GLU A 307 -6.86 -8.52 -14.74
N GLY A 308 -7.71 -9.41 -15.28
CA GLY A 308 -7.57 -9.91 -16.66
C GLY A 308 -7.86 -8.83 -17.70
N GLY A 309 -8.79 -7.91 -17.40
CA GLY A 309 -9.05 -6.72 -18.22
C GLY A 309 -7.86 -5.74 -18.22
N HIS A 310 -7.14 -5.65 -17.11
CA HIS A 310 -5.99 -4.75 -16.95
C HIS A 310 -4.63 -5.40 -17.26
N THR A 311 -4.63 -6.64 -17.76
CA THR A 311 -3.42 -7.29 -18.28
C THR A 311 -3.14 -6.82 -19.70
N LEU A 312 -2.43 -5.69 -19.82
CA LEU A 312 -2.35 -4.87 -21.05
C LEU A 312 -1.90 -5.63 -22.31
N TYR A 313 -0.87 -6.47 -22.17
CA TYR A 313 -0.17 -7.13 -23.28
C TYR A 313 -0.72 -8.51 -23.66
N GLY A 314 -1.94 -8.83 -23.20
CA GLY A 314 -2.70 -9.99 -23.64
C GLY A 314 -2.45 -11.26 -22.81
N VAL A 315 -3.00 -12.37 -23.31
CA VAL A 315 -3.09 -13.68 -22.62
C VAL A 315 -1.72 -14.18 -22.14
N TYR A 316 -0.67 -13.90 -22.92
CA TYR A 316 0.67 -14.44 -22.70
C TYR A 316 1.59 -13.52 -21.88
N THR A 317 1.06 -12.47 -21.24
CA THR A 317 1.85 -11.54 -20.40
C THR A 317 2.64 -12.28 -19.32
N THR A 318 1.99 -13.03 -18.41
CA THR A 318 2.69 -13.80 -17.37
C THR A 318 3.67 -14.84 -17.93
N PRO A 319 3.31 -15.69 -18.93
CA PRO A 319 4.25 -16.60 -19.57
C PRO A 319 5.52 -15.92 -20.11
N TYR A 320 5.37 -14.79 -20.82
CA TYR A 320 6.50 -14.03 -21.35
C TYR A 320 7.39 -13.47 -20.23
N LEU A 321 6.80 -12.87 -19.20
CA LEU A 321 7.55 -12.34 -18.04
C LEU A 321 8.33 -13.46 -17.34
N SER A 322 7.70 -14.62 -17.14
CA SER A 322 8.34 -15.80 -16.56
C SER A 322 9.53 -16.29 -17.40
N ALA A 323 9.37 -16.34 -18.73
CA ALA A 323 10.45 -16.73 -19.64
C ALA A 323 11.61 -15.72 -19.64
N GLN A 324 11.34 -14.41 -19.69
CA GLN A 324 12.37 -13.37 -19.62
C GLN A 324 13.16 -13.42 -18.32
N LEU A 325 12.47 -13.58 -17.18
CA LEU A 325 13.11 -13.73 -15.87
C LEU A 325 13.88 -15.05 -15.74
N GLY A 326 13.39 -16.12 -16.35
CA GLY A 326 14.13 -17.38 -16.46
C GLY A 326 15.44 -17.21 -17.24
N GLN A 327 15.39 -16.54 -18.39
CA GLN A 327 16.58 -16.23 -19.18
C GLN A 327 17.55 -15.31 -18.40
N LEU A 328 17.03 -14.30 -17.70
CA LEU A 328 17.84 -13.44 -16.84
C LEU A 328 18.48 -14.23 -15.69
N ALA A 329 17.78 -15.19 -15.09
CA ALA A 329 18.33 -16.06 -14.04
C ALA A 329 19.43 -16.99 -14.58
N GLN A 330 19.29 -17.52 -15.80
CA GLN A 330 20.37 -18.30 -16.43
C GLN A 330 21.62 -17.43 -16.66
N ASP A 331 21.43 -16.21 -17.17
CA ASP A 331 22.50 -15.25 -17.38
C ASP A 331 23.18 -14.84 -16.06
N PHE A 332 22.38 -14.55 -15.03
CA PHE A 332 22.83 -14.21 -13.68
C PHE A 332 23.80 -15.27 -13.14
N ASN A 333 23.48 -16.55 -13.37
CA ASN A 333 24.26 -17.67 -12.86
C ASN A 333 25.47 -18.03 -13.74
N GLY A 334 25.43 -17.70 -15.03
CA GLY A 334 26.47 -18.06 -16.00
C GLY A 334 27.49 -16.95 -16.29
N LYS A 335 27.16 -15.69 -16.00
CA LYS A 335 27.98 -14.50 -16.33
C LYS A 335 28.49 -13.81 -15.06
N ALA A 336 29.56 -13.02 -15.20
CA ALA A 336 30.11 -12.26 -14.08
C ALA A 336 29.22 -11.06 -13.71
N ASP A 337 28.72 -10.34 -14.71
CA ASP A 337 27.83 -9.19 -14.57
C ASP A 337 26.74 -9.22 -15.64
N VAL A 338 25.51 -8.85 -15.28
CA VAL A 338 24.38 -8.71 -16.20
C VAL A 338 23.69 -7.38 -15.92
N LEU A 339 24.14 -6.34 -16.62
CA LEU A 339 23.59 -5.00 -16.53
C LEU A 339 23.36 -4.48 -17.94
N GLU A 340 22.16 -4.71 -18.45
CA GLU A 340 21.74 -4.41 -19.81
C GLU A 340 20.69 -3.30 -19.76
N LEU A 341 21.11 -2.08 -19.43
CA LEU A 341 20.24 -0.91 -19.33
C LEU A 341 20.30 -0.08 -20.61
N PHE A 342 19.23 0.65 -20.92
CA PHE A 342 19.27 1.68 -21.93
C PHE A 342 20.22 2.81 -21.50
N PRO A 343 20.98 3.39 -22.45
CA PRO A 343 21.97 4.40 -22.13
C PRO A 343 21.35 5.72 -21.67
N GLN A 344 20.07 5.95 -22.00
CA GLN A 344 19.31 7.15 -21.68
C GLN A 344 17.85 6.79 -21.47
N TRP A 345 17.22 7.45 -20.50
CA TRP A 345 15.79 7.42 -20.28
C TRP A 345 15.20 8.79 -20.59
N GLN A 346 14.07 8.81 -21.29
CA GLN A 346 13.29 10.01 -21.53
C GLN A 346 11.83 9.68 -21.24
N TYR A 347 11.20 10.48 -20.38
CA TYR A 347 9.80 10.36 -20.03
C TYR A 347 9.12 11.70 -20.30
N ASP A 348 8.04 11.69 -21.06
CA ASP A 348 7.18 12.84 -21.25
C ASP A 348 6.01 12.72 -20.26
N VAL A 349 6.19 13.31 -19.07
CA VAL A 349 5.19 13.24 -17.99
C VAL A 349 4.38 14.53 -17.97
N ALA A 350 3.05 14.42 -17.99
CA ALA A 350 2.19 15.55 -17.69
C ALA A 350 2.34 15.89 -16.20
N VAL A 351 2.89 17.07 -15.90
CA VAL A 351 3.07 17.54 -14.52
C VAL A 351 1.97 18.54 -14.18
N ASN A 352 1.30 18.30 -13.06
CA ASN A 352 0.44 19.27 -12.40
C ASN A 352 1.06 19.61 -11.04
N GLU A 353 1.05 20.88 -10.65
CA GLU A 353 1.52 21.33 -9.35
C GLU A 353 0.31 21.47 -8.42
N PHE A 354 0.22 20.56 -7.43
CA PHE A 354 -0.84 20.56 -6.42
C PHE A 354 -0.38 21.12 -5.08
N PHE A 355 0.93 21.31 -4.90
CA PHE A 355 1.46 21.94 -3.71
C PHE A 355 1.25 23.45 -3.80
N PRO A 356 0.86 24.13 -2.71
CA PRO A 356 0.56 25.56 -2.77
C PRO A 356 1.80 26.39 -3.13
N GLU A 357 1.57 27.50 -3.84
CA GLU A 357 2.63 28.47 -4.11
C GLU A 357 3.25 28.98 -2.82
N LYS A 358 4.54 29.30 -2.85
CA LYS A 358 5.25 29.78 -1.66
C LYS A 358 4.76 31.15 -1.23
N ILE A 359 4.11 31.22 -0.08
CA ILE A 359 3.66 32.45 0.59
C ILE A 359 4.39 32.57 1.93
N ILE A 360 5.09 33.68 2.13
CA ILE A 360 5.82 33.92 3.39
C ILE A 360 4.82 34.29 4.48
N ALA A 361 4.79 33.52 5.57
CA ALA A 361 3.98 33.82 6.73
C ALA A 361 4.53 35.06 7.47
N THR A 362 3.66 36.04 7.70
CA THR A 362 3.98 37.26 8.47
C THR A 362 3.13 37.42 9.73
N GLY A 363 2.13 36.57 9.90
CA GLY A 363 1.32 36.49 11.11
C GLY A 363 2.05 35.83 12.28
N LYS A 364 1.33 35.65 13.38
CA LYS A 364 1.84 35.00 14.59
C LYS A 364 1.01 33.78 14.91
N ARG A 365 1.70 32.70 15.27
CA ARG A 365 1.08 31.48 15.75
C ARG A 365 0.19 31.77 16.97
N ASN A 366 -1.00 31.18 17.01
CA ASN A 366 -1.94 31.35 18.10
C ASN A 366 -2.75 30.07 18.34
N VAL A 367 -3.20 29.86 19.57
CA VAL A 367 -4.20 28.82 19.85
C VAL A 367 -5.58 29.31 19.44
N LEU A 368 -6.29 28.52 18.65
CA LEU A 368 -7.67 28.77 18.25
C LEU A 368 -8.63 28.06 19.21
N GLU A 369 -8.44 26.76 19.39
CA GLU A 369 -9.22 25.93 20.30
C GLU A 369 -8.31 25.14 21.25
N GLN A 370 -8.71 25.04 22.52
CA GLN A 370 -8.01 24.24 23.51
C GLN A 370 -8.49 22.79 23.45
N PRO A 371 -7.72 21.82 23.99
CA PRO A 371 -8.04 20.41 23.87
C PRO A 371 -9.49 20.07 24.24
N HIS A 372 -10.23 19.51 23.29
CA HIS A 372 -11.63 19.12 23.42
C HIS A 372 -11.82 17.65 23.04
N VAL A 373 -12.72 16.94 23.74
CA VAL A 373 -12.96 15.50 23.52
C VAL A 373 -14.19 15.33 22.63
N TYR A 374 -14.05 14.51 21.59
CA TYR A 374 -15.12 14.13 20.69
C TYR A 374 -15.36 12.63 20.79
N ALA A 375 -16.62 12.25 20.95
CA ALA A 375 -17.05 10.86 20.91
C ALA A 375 -17.26 10.43 19.45
N ALA A 376 -16.92 9.18 19.14
CA ALA A 376 -17.26 8.59 17.85
C ALA A 376 -18.79 8.58 17.66
N GLU A 377 -19.27 9.03 16.50
CA GLU A 377 -20.71 9.06 16.21
C GLU A 377 -21.21 7.68 15.75
N VAL A 378 -20.32 6.88 15.16
CA VAL A 378 -20.61 5.55 14.62
C VAL A 378 -19.56 4.51 15.04
N ALA A 379 -19.90 3.23 14.95
CA ALA A 379 -19.10 2.13 15.52
C ALA A 379 -17.69 1.99 14.90
N ASN A 380 -17.55 2.38 13.63
CA ASN A 380 -16.35 2.35 12.81
C ASN A 380 -15.42 3.56 12.99
N GLU A 381 -15.83 4.56 13.77
CA GLU A 381 -15.03 5.74 14.15
C GLU A 381 -14.45 5.61 15.56
N GLU A 382 -13.38 6.35 15.84
CA GLU A 382 -12.67 6.37 17.12
C GLU A 382 -12.90 7.68 17.85
N ASP A 383 -13.04 7.62 19.18
CA ASP A 383 -13.02 8.82 20.02
C ASP A 383 -11.68 9.54 19.82
N TYR A 384 -11.71 10.86 19.80
CA TYR A 384 -10.49 11.66 19.67
C TYR A 384 -10.49 12.90 20.54
N ILE A 385 -9.28 13.40 20.78
CA ILE A 385 -9.04 14.70 21.40
C ILE A 385 -8.49 15.63 20.34
N GLU A 386 -9.14 16.78 20.18
CA GLU A 386 -8.82 17.76 19.15
C GLU A 386 -8.10 18.96 19.76
N PHE A 387 -7.18 19.55 19.01
CA PHE A 387 -6.57 20.84 19.32
C PHE A 387 -6.40 21.65 18.04
N GLU A 388 -6.75 22.94 18.06
CA GLU A 388 -6.69 23.81 16.90
C GLU A 388 -5.76 25.00 17.10
N TRP A 389 -5.00 25.32 16.07
CA TRP A 389 -4.06 26.43 16.09
C TRP A 389 -3.91 27.10 14.73
N LEU A 390 -3.58 28.39 14.78
CA LEU A 390 -3.17 29.18 13.62
C LEU A 390 -1.65 29.08 13.49
N ASP A 391 -1.13 28.81 12.29
CA ASP A 391 0.30 28.67 12.02
C ASP A 391 0.71 29.21 10.66
N VAL A 392 2.00 29.09 10.31
CA VAL A 392 2.47 29.31 8.94
C VAL A 392 1.66 28.46 7.95
N GLY A 393 1.34 29.02 6.78
CA GLY A 393 0.57 28.30 5.76
C GLY A 393 1.28 27.05 5.21
N ALA A 394 0.52 26.19 4.52
CA ALA A 394 0.97 24.88 4.05
C ALA A 394 2.25 24.93 3.18
N SER A 395 2.47 26.02 2.44
CA SER A 395 3.67 26.21 1.63
C SER A 395 4.97 26.38 2.43
N GLU A 396 4.88 26.68 3.74
CA GLU A 396 6.03 26.79 4.66
C GLU A 396 6.14 25.59 5.61
N ILE A 397 5.20 24.63 5.55
CA ILE A 397 5.28 23.39 6.32
C ILE A 397 6.33 22.46 5.69
N SER A 398 7.36 22.14 6.47
CA SER A 398 8.35 21.11 6.10
C SER A 398 7.79 19.72 6.41
N LEU A 399 7.04 19.14 5.45
CA LEU A 399 6.34 17.85 5.61
C LEU A 399 7.22 16.65 5.99
N HIS A 400 8.54 16.74 5.82
CA HIS A 400 9.50 15.69 6.18
C HIS A 400 10.01 15.78 7.62
N MET A 401 9.52 16.75 8.41
CA MET A 401 9.93 16.99 9.80
C MET A 401 8.72 16.81 10.73
N PRO A 402 8.89 16.22 11.94
CA PRO A 402 7.81 16.06 12.92
C PRO A 402 7.20 17.40 13.34
N LEU A 403 5.88 17.51 13.26
CA LEU A 403 5.08 18.71 13.49
C LEU A 403 4.32 18.65 14.82
N ALA A 404 3.70 17.53 15.16
CA ALA A 404 2.85 17.42 16.34
C ALA A 404 3.14 16.17 17.19
N LYS A 405 3.08 16.33 18.50
CA LYS A 405 3.14 15.23 19.46
C LYS A 405 2.29 15.49 20.69
N VAL A 406 1.99 14.42 21.43
CA VAL A 406 1.39 14.50 22.76
C VAL A 406 2.47 14.23 23.80
N GLU A 407 2.48 15.02 24.87
CA GLU A 407 3.32 14.78 26.03
C GLU A 407 2.46 14.44 27.25
N THR A 408 3.00 13.59 28.13
CA THR A 408 2.40 13.20 29.41
C THR A 408 3.30 13.61 30.57
N LEU A 409 2.70 13.95 31.70
CA LEU A 409 3.43 14.35 32.90
C LEU A 409 3.80 13.12 33.75
N ILE A 410 5.09 12.80 33.84
CA ILE A 410 5.63 11.72 34.67
C ILE A 410 6.63 12.30 35.66
N ASN A 411 6.42 12.07 36.96
CA ASN A 411 7.29 12.56 38.05
C ASN A 411 7.57 14.08 37.98
N GLY A 412 6.59 14.86 37.53
CA GLY A 412 6.71 16.32 37.38
C GLY A 412 7.49 16.79 36.14
N GLN A 413 7.84 15.88 35.23
CA GLN A 413 8.48 16.19 33.96
C GLN A 413 7.56 15.81 32.80
N TRP A 414 7.47 16.69 31.80
CA TRP A 414 6.81 16.38 30.55
C TRP A 414 7.72 15.51 29.70
N VAL A 415 7.20 14.38 29.27
CA VAL A 415 7.88 13.45 28.37
C VAL A 415 6.93 13.10 27.23
N GLU A 416 7.46 12.69 26.09
CA GLU A 416 6.64 12.22 24.98
C GLU A 416 5.73 11.07 25.44
N MET A 417 4.45 11.18 25.10
CA MET A 417 3.46 10.18 25.47
C MET A 417 3.69 8.90 24.68
N GLN A 418 3.60 7.78 25.38
CA GLN A 418 3.60 6.45 24.77
C GLN A 418 2.40 5.66 25.27
N ASN A 419 1.70 4.98 24.36
CA ASN A 419 0.62 4.04 24.69
C ASN A 419 1.10 2.62 24.39
N ALA A 420 1.22 1.75 25.40
CA ALA A 420 1.79 0.41 25.23
C ALA A 420 3.17 0.38 24.50
N GLY A 421 3.94 1.47 24.59
CA GLY A 421 5.22 1.65 23.92
C GLY A 421 5.14 2.20 22.50
N GLU A 422 3.95 2.59 22.02
CA GLU A 422 3.68 3.29 20.77
C GLU A 422 3.78 4.80 21.03
N PRO A 423 4.71 5.54 20.39
CA PRO A 423 4.82 6.98 20.57
C PRO A 423 3.61 7.70 19.96
N ILE A 424 3.09 8.70 20.68
CA ILE A 424 1.98 9.54 20.22
C ILE A 424 2.55 10.82 19.60
N ASN A 425 2.94 10.69 18.34
CA ASN A 425 3.45 11.76 17.48
C ASN A 425 3.01 11.52 16.03
N ASP A 426 3.32 12.45 15.14
CA ASP A 426 2.92 12.43 13.73
C ASP A 426 3.79 11.54 12.82
N ASP A 427 4.80 10.86 13.37
CA ASP A 427 5.45 9.71 12.74
C ASP A 427 4.71 8.38 13.07
N GLY A 428 3.82 8.40 14.07
CA GLY A 428 2.93 7.30 14.45
C GLY A 428 1.61 7.33 13.68
N TYR A 429 0.68 6.45 14.05
CA TYR A 429 -0.61 6.30 13.37
C TYR A 429 -1.82 6.80 14.18
N ASP A 430 -1.63 7.26 15.42
CA ASP A 430 -2.72 7.71 16.32
C ASP A 430 -2.89 9.24 16.33
N LEU A 431 -2.09 9.98 15.56
CA LEU A 431 -2.27 11.41 15.32
C LEU A 431 -2.66 11.67 13.87
N GLU A 432 -3.63 12.56 13.69
CA GLU A 432 -4.06 13.09 12.40
C GLU A 432 -3.92 14.61 12.42
N ILE A 433 -3.39 15.18 11.33
CA ILE A 433 -3.23 16.63 11.17
C ILE A 433 -3.98 17.07 9.92
N ARG A 434 -4.82 18.10 10.07
CA ARG A 434 -5.59 18.71 8.99
C ARG A 434 -5.23 20.18 8.84
N LEU A 435 -5.15 20.61 7.59
CA LEU A 435 -5.29 22.01 7.20
C LEU A 435 -6.80 22.28 7.07
N THR A 436 -7.36 23.17 7.88
CA THR A 436 -8.80 23.43 7.92
C THR A 436 -9.20 24.66 7.13
N ASP A 437 -8.39 25.73 7.19
CA ASP A 437 -8.62 26.95 6.41
C ASP A 437 -7.29 27.67 6.10
N GLU A 438 -7.28 28.44 5.02
CA GLU A 438 -6.18 29.37 4.69
C GLU A 438 -6.53 30.78 5.17
N GLU A 439 -5.56 31.44 5.79
CA GLU A 439 -5.77 32.73 6.45
C GLU A 439 -4.93 33.84 5.83
N ASP A 440 -5.30 35.08 6.17
CA ASP A 440 -4.53 36.26 5.78
C ASP A 440 -3.06 36.17 6.25
N GLN A 441 -2.19 36.97 5.64
CA GLN A 441 -0.77 37.07 6.01
C GLN A 441 0.05 35.79 5.80
N GLY A 442 -0.41 34.87 4.94
CA GLY A 442 0.27 33.61 4.67
C GLY A 442 0.18 32.62 5.84
N MET A 443 -0.86 32.74 6.65
CA MET A 443 -1.13 31.86 7.77
C MET A 443 -2.17 30.81 7.36
N ALA A 444 -2.35 29.78 8.19
CA ALA A 444 -3.42 28.83 8.03
C ALA A 444 -3.87 28.24 9.37
N GLU A 445 -5.12 27.81 9.41
CA GLU A 445 -5.69 27.08 10.53
C GLU A 445 -5.43 25.59 10.39
N TYR A 446 -5.01 24.98 11.49
CA TYR A 446 -4.72 23.57 11.59
C TYR A 446 -5.45 22.95 12.75
N GLN A 447 -5.75 21.67 12.57
CA GLN A 447 -6.36 20.83 13.57
C GLN A 447 -5.50 19.57 13.74
N VAL A 448 -5.26 19.17 14.99
CA VAL A 448 -4.66 17.87 15.31
C VAL A 448 -5.66 17.05 16.12
N ARG A 449 -5.85 15.79 15.73
CA ARG A 449 -6.69 14.82 16.42
C ARG A 449 -5.81 13.71 16.97
N TRP A 450 -5.97 13.43 18.27
CA TRP A 450 -5.36 12.28 18.93
C TRP A 450 -6.41 11.21 19.20
N TYR A 451 -6.26 10.06 18.53
CA TYR A 451 -7.11 8.89 18.69
C TYR A 451 -6.59 7.96 19.79
N ASN A 452 -7.48 7.14 20.36
CA ASN A 452 -7.15 6.17 21.42
C ASN A 452 -6.49 6.77 22.68
N PRO A 453 -7.01 7.87 23.25
CA PRO A 453 -6.45 8.47 24.45
C PRO A 453 -6.53 7.56 25.68
N VAL A 454 -5.51 7.61 26.54
CA VAL A 454 -5.42 6.77 27.75
C VAL A 454 -5.93 7.54 28.97
N GLU A 455 -6.75 6.90 29.80
CA GLU A 455 -7.28 7.53 31.02
C GLU A 455 -6.22 7.81 32.08
N GLY A 456 -6.47 8.82 32.93
CA GLY A 456 -5.75 9.03 34.19
C GLY A 456 -4.42 9.77 34.09
N GLY A 457 -3.95 10.09 32.87
CA GLY A 457 -2.79 10.93 32.66
C GLY A 457 -3.11 12.43 32.60
N GLN A 458 -2.08 13.26 32.76
CA GLN A 458 -2.11 14.68 32.43
C GLN A 458 -1.34 14.89 31.13
N TYR A 459 -2.02 15.48 30.14
CA TYR A 459 -1.52 15.58 28.77
C TYR A 459 -1.42 17.02 28.29
N ARG A 460 -0.64 17.22 27.25
CA ARG A 460 -0.62 18.45 26.44
C ARG A 460 -0.22 18.13 24.99
N PHE A 461 -0.78 18.86 24.04
CA PHE A 461 -0.27 18.87 22.68
C PHE A 461 0.95 19.79 22.59
N VAL A 462 1.91 19.41 21.77
CA VAL A 462 3.08 20.21 21.43
C VAL A 462 3.20 20.28 19.92
N ILE A 463 3.16 21.51 19.39
CA ILE A 463 3.39 21.82 17.98
C ILE A 463 4.80 22.35 17.82
N SER A 464 5.62 21.62 17.09
CA SER A 464 7.01 21.94 16.81
C SER A 464 7.16 23.32 16.19
N ALA A 465 8.30 23.98 16.43
CA ALA A 465 8.62 25.26 15.81
C ALA A 465 8.63 25.14 14.27
N ARG A 466 8.12 26.16 13.57
CA ARG A 466 8.10 26.24 12.10
C ARG A 466 8.38 27.65 11.62
N GLY A 467 9.26 27.79 10.63
CA GLY A 467 9.70 29.11 10.15
C GLY A 467 10.25 29.96 11.30
N GLN A 468 9.61 31.11 11.55
CA GLN A 468 9.94 32.01 12.66
C GLN A 468 9.06 31.79 13.91
N GLN A 469 8.12 30.85 13.86
CA GLN A 469 7.21 30.54 14.96
C GLN A 469 7.89 29.57 15.94
N ALA A 470 7.91 29.96 17.22
CA ALA A 470 8.39 29.09 18.29
C ALA A 470 7.40 27.95 18.58
N GLU A 471 7.87 26.93 19.31
CA GLU A 471 7.04 25.82 19.79
C GLU A 471 5.77 26.35 20.49
N LEU A 472 4.64 25.72 20.19
CA LEU A 472 3.35 26.01 20.80
C LEU A 472 2.90 24.81 21.63
N VAL A 473 2.35 25.08 22.81
CA VAL A 473 1.92 24.06 23.76
C VAL A 473 0.49 24.35 24.18
N SER A 474 -0.37 23.34 24.17
CA SER A 474 -1.76 23.47 24.64
C SER A 474 -1.82 23.67 26.16
N LYS A 475 -2.99 24.04 26.68
CA LYS A 475 -3.24 23.88 28.13
C LYS A 475 -3.17 22.39 28.49
N THR A 476 -2.75 22.13 29.72
CA THR A 476 -2.80 20.79 30.30
C THR A 476 -4.24 20.32 30.43
N PHE A 477 -4.49 19.07 30.04
CA PHE A 477 -5.80 18.42 30.13
C PHE A 477 -5.68 16.99 30.67
N THR A 478 -6.81 16.38 30.97
CA THR A 478 -6.93 14.98 31.41
C THR A 478 -8.03 14.32 30.59
N PHE A 479 -7.90 13.03 30.31
CA PHE A 479 -8.94 12.26 29.62
C PHE A 479 -9.66 11.30 30.58
N SER A 480 -10.97 11.18 30.42
CA SER A 480 -11.82 10.17 31.09
C SER A 480 -12.94 9.76 30.13
N SER A 481 -13.13 8.45 29.96
CA SER A 481 -14.17 7.85 29.12
C SER A 481 -15.60 8.22 29.56
N ALA A 482 -15.82 8.54 30.85
CA ALA A 482 -17.12 9.02 31.32
C ALA A 482 -17.49 10.42 30.78
N ALA A 483 -16.54 11.16 30.20
CA ALA A 483 -16.80 12.45 29.57
C ALA A 483 -17.42 12.32 28.16
N SER A 484 -17.23 11.19 27.46
CA SER A 484 -17.83 10.94 26.14
C SER A 484 -19.30 10.48 26.22
N GLU A 485 -19.75 9.95 27.37
CA GLU A 485 -21.12 9.48 27.58
C GLU A 485 -22.18 10.58 27.83
N ASN A 486 -21.79 11.87 27.92
CA ASN A 486 -22.69 12.98 28.28
C ASN A 486 -23.25 13.78 27.09
N VAL A 487 -23.34 13.20 25.89
CA VAL A 487 -24.06 13.81 24.78
C VAL A 487 -25.54 13.38 24.83
N PRO A 488 -26.51 14.31 24.94
CA PRO A 488 -27.93 13.94 24.89
C PRO A 488 -28.26 13.33 23.54
N GLU A 489 -28.97 12.20 23.51
CA GLU A 489 -29.65 11.71 22.30
C GLU A 489 -30.41 12.88 21.67
N ALA A 490 -30.00 13.30 20.48
CA ALA A 490 -30.79 14.22 19.69
C ALA A 490 -32.13 13.54 19.35
N GLU A 491 -33.24 14.14 19.78
CA GLU A 491 -34.59 13.69 19.42
C GLU A 491 -34.69 13.59 17.89
N ILE A 492 -34.74 12.35 17.39
CA ILE A 492 -35.01 12.06 15.99
C ILE A 492 -36.48 12.44 15.75
N GLY A 493 -36.71 13.61 15.17
CA GLY A 493 -38.04 14.04 14.75
C GLY A 493 -38.60 13.06 13.71
N GLU A 494 -39.76 12.47 14.01
CA GLU A 494 -40.52 11.63 13.07
C GLU A 494 -40.79 12.39 11.77
N ILE A 495 -40.13 12.00 10.67
CA ILE A 495 -40.52 12.42 9.33
C ILE A 495 -41.67 11.51 8.88
N SER A 496 -42.91 11.98 9.05
CA SER A 496 -44.09 11.34 8.48
C SER A 496 -44.10 11.52 6.96
N VAL A 497 -43.90 10.44 6.20
CA VAL A 497 -44.09 10.43 4.74
C VAL A 497 -45.56 10.10 4.43
N SER A 498 -46.30 11.09 3.93
CA SER A 498 -47.65 10.88 3.38
C SER A 498 -47.57 10.49 1.91
N PHE A 499 -48.05 9.29 1.58
CA PHE A 499 -48.31 8.89 0.19
C PHE A 499 -49.65 9.48 -0.26
N VAL A 500 -49.66 10.17 -1.40
CA VAL A 500 -50.88 10.57 -2.10
C VAL A 500 -51.08 9.58 -3.26
N GLU A 501 -52.29 9.01 -3.32
CA GLU A 501 -52.77 8.00 -4.28
C GLU A 501 -52.64 8.36 -5.76
#